data_AF-A0A920CGL4-F1
#
_entry.id   AF-A0A920CGL4-F1
#
_cell.length_a   1.000
_cell.length_b   1.000
_cell.length_c   1.000
_cell.angle_alpha   90.00
_cell.angle_beta   90.00
_cell.angle_gamma   90.00
#
_symmetry.space_group_name_H-M   'P 1'
#
loop_
_entity.id
_entity.type
_entity.pdbx_description
1 polymer ?
#
loop_
_entity_poly.entity_id
_entity_poly.type
_entity_poly.pdbx_seq_one_letter_code
_entity_poly.pdbx_strand_id
1 'polypeptide(L)'
;MKKRYIVLVVMLIVGLWLCSWYFIPKWYGKEGLEAGTFGDMFGAVNALFSGLAFAGLIYTIAVQRQELSLQRKSIEMQTEELKMQREETARSANELEEQRKLMNFQIVLSTLNGMLAVKKDSIDNLAINQSTKGVATFNHIINLKKRSLETEIEKYRFHFNYFLSVYFDIIEYIINSELDDDQKKDLFNLLITHSGSDEVAVVQFLSENNQHRLLLLYAAQIGTKIKQRELSKNGVSI
;
A
#
# COMPACT_ATOMS: atom_id res chain seq x y z
N MET A 1 -11.26 -31.23 35.86
CA MET A 1 -11.66 -32.27 36.84
C MET A 1 -10.50 -33.20 37.24
N LYS A 2 -9.38 -32.72 37.80
CA LYS A 2 -8.16 -33.58 37.94
C LYS A 2 -7.48 -33.58 39.31
N LYS A 3 -7.37 -32.43 40.01
CA LYS A 3 -6.62 -32.37 41.29
C LYS A 3 -7.32 -33.07 42.46
N ARG A 4 -8.65 -32.99 42.56
CA ARG A 4 -9.41 -33.58 43.69
C ARG A 4 -9.36 -35.10 43.73
N TYR A 5 -9.39 -35.77 42.58
CA TYR A 5 -9.32 -37.23 42.51
C TYR A 5 -7.93 -37.77 42.86
N ILE A 6 -6.87 -37.09 42.42
CA ILE A 6 -5.49 -37.45 42.78
C ILE A 6 -5.30 -37.33 44.29
N VAL A 7 -5.78 -36.24 44.90
CA VAL A 7 -5.68 -36.03 46.35
C VAL A 7 -6.47 -37.10 47.12
N LEU A 8 -7.66 -37.50 46.64
CA LEU A 8 -8.44 -38.59 47.24
C LEU A 8 -7.75 -39.95 47.14
N VAL A 9 -7.16 -40.29 45.99
CA VAL A 9 -6.40 -41.54 45.81
C VAL A 9 -5.17 -41.56 46.71
N VAL A 10 -4.44 -40.45 46.83
CA VAL A 10 -3.27 -40.34 47.72
C VAL A 10 -3.69 -40.50 49.19
N MET A 11 -4.76 -39.82 49.64
CA MET A 11 -5.27 -39.99 51.01
C MET A 11 -5.72 -41.42 51.30
N LEU A 12 -6.32 -42.10 50.32
CA LEU A 12 -6.74 -43.49 50.45
C LEU A 12 -5.53 -44.44 50.57
N ILE A 13 -4.48 -44.25 49.76
CA ILE A 13 -3.25 -45.05 49.83
C ILE A 13 -2.54 -44.85 51.19
N VAL A 14 -2.40 -43.60 51.64
CA VAL A 14 -1.80 -43.28 52.94
C VAL A 14 -2.65 -43.82 54.09
N GLY A 15 -3.97 -43.69 54.01
CA GLY A 15 -4.90 -44.24 54.99
C GLY A 15 -4.82 -45.76 55.09
N LEU A 16 -4.81 -46.47 53.96
CA LEU A 16 -4.65 -47.93 53.93
C LEU A 16 -3.29 -48.36 54.49
N TRP A 17 -2.23 -47.62 54.21
CA TRP A 17 -0.90 -47.87 54.77
C TRP A 17 -0.89 -47.72 56.30
N LEU A 18 -1.44 -46.63 56.84
CA LEU A 18 -1.55 -46.42 58.29
C LEU A 18 -2.45 -47.46 58.98
N CYS A 19 -3.56 -47.86 58.35
CA CYS A 19 -4.42 -48.93 58.85
C CYS A 19 -3.67 -50.27 58.90
N SER A 20 -2.89 -50.61 57.86
CA SER A 20 -2.09 -51.84 57.83
C SER A 20 -1.08 -51.88 58.98
N TRP A 21 -0.40 -50.76 59.26
CA TRP A 21 0.53 -50.63 60.39
C TRP A 21 -0.16 -50.81 61.75
N TYR A 22 -1.38 -50.31 61.91
CA TYR A 22 -2.11 -50.35 63.19
C TYR A 22 -2.81 -51.69 63.48
N PHE A 23 -3.44 -52.29 62.48
CA PHE A 23 -4.29 -53.48 62.66
C PHE A 23 -3.50 -54.79 62.63
N ILE A 24 -2.43 -54.88 61.84
CA ILE A 24 -1.71 -56.15 61.64
C ILE A 24 -0.98 -56.66 62.90
N PRO A 25 -0.28 -55.82 63.69
CA PRO A 25 0.36 -56.26 64.94
C PRO A 25 -0.61 -56.74 66.01
N LYS A 26 -1.89 -56.34 65.93
CA LYS A 26 -2.94 -56.80 66.86
C LYS A 26 -3.52 -58.16 66.47
N TRP A 27 -3.34 -58.59 65.22
CA TRP A 27 -3.95 -59.82 64.70
C TRP A 27 -3.00 -61.02 64.75
N TYR A 28 -1.68 -60.79 64.73
CA TYR A 28 -0.65 -61.82 64.94
C TYR A 28 -0.12 -61.74 66.38
N GLY A 29 -0.35 -62.79 67.18
CA GLY A 29 0.10 -62.89 68.56
C GLY A 29 1.62 -62.89 68.73
N LYS A 30 2.10 -62.56 69.95
CA LYS A 30 3.49 -62.27 70.33
C LYS A 30 4.58 -63.31 70.00
N GLU A 31 4.25 -64.49 69.47
CA GLU A 31 5.20 -65.61 69.26
C GLU A 31 5.41 -66.02 67.79
N GLY A 32 4.73 -65.40 66.81
CA GLY A 32 4.69 -65.91 65.43
C GLY A 32 5.27 -65.01 64.33
N LEU A 33 6.11 -64.02 64.64
CA LEU A 33 6.66 -63.10 63.64
C LEU A 33 8.19 -63.12 63.68
N GLU A 34 8.80 -64.04 62.95
CA GLU A 34 10.11 -63.72 62.36
C GLU A 34 9.86 -62.55 61.40
N ALA A 35 10.47 -61.40 61.66
CA ALA A 35 10.26 -60.18 60.87
C ALA A 35 10.51 -60.39 59.35
N GLY A 36 11.23 -61.45 58.96
CA GLY A 36 11.49 -61.87 57.58
C GLY A 36 10.25 -62.35 56.82
N THR A 37 9.49 -63.32 57.33
CA THR A 37 8.30 -63.89 56.64
C THR A 37 7.18 -62.86 56.51
N PHE A 38 7.10 -61.91 57.43
CA PHE A 38 6.20 -60.76 57.34
C PHE A 38 6.57 -59.82 56.19
N GLY A 39 7.86 -59.50 56.04
CA GLY A 39 8.38 -58.67 54.95
C GLY A 39 8.16 -59.30 53.57
N ASP A 40 8.27 -60.64 53.47
CA ASP A 40 8.11 -61.38 52.21
C ASP A 40 6.68 -61.30 51.63
N MET A 41 5.65 -61.28 52.47
CA MET A 41 4.25 -61.13 52.02
C MET A 41 3.97 -59.76 51.39
N PHE A 42 4.65 -58.71 51.87
CA PHE A 42 4.56 -57.37 51.30
C PHE A 42 5.52 -57.16 50.12
N GLY A 43 6.57 -57.98 49.99
CA GLY A 43 7.51 -57.92 48.88
C GLY A 43 6.85 -58.13 47.51
N ALA A 44 6.02 -59.16 47.37
CA ALA A 44 5.31 -59.45 46.11
C ALA A 44 4.30 -58.36 45.74
N VAL A 45 3.57 -57.82 46.72
CA VAL A 45 2.61 -56.73 46.53
C VAL A 45 3.33 -55.42 46.16
N ASN A 46 4.45 -55.10 46.83
CA ASN A 46 5.27 -53.94 46.51
C ASN A 46 5.91 -54.03 45.12
N ALA A 47 6.35 -55.22 44.71
CA ALA A 47 6.86 -55.47 43.36
C ALA A 47 5.77 -55.25 42.30
N LEU A 48 4.54 -55.72 42.54
CA LEU A 48 3.40 -55.50 41.65
C LEU A 48 3.02 -54.02 41.55
N PHE A 49 2.93 -53.30 42.68
CA PHE A 49 2.66 -51.86 42.67
C PHE A 49 3.76 -51.07 41.96
N SER A 50 5.03 -51.44 42.15
CA SER A 50 6.15 -50.82 41.46
C SER A 50 6.10 -51.06 39.95
N GLY A 51 5.76 -52.29 39.53
CA GLY A 51 5.57 -52.63 38.12
C GLY A 51 4.39 -51.89 37.47
N LEU A 52 3.26 -51.77 38.17
CA LEU A 52 2.10 -51.01 37.71
C LEU A 52 2.38 -49.50 37.64
N ALA A 53 3.08 -48.95 38.62
CA ALA A 53 3.51 -47.54 38.59
C ALA A 53 4.44 -47.28 37.41
N PHE A 54 5.38 -48.19 37.14
CA PHE A 54 6.27 -48.12 35.99
C PHE A 54 5.52 -48.24 34.66
N ALA A 55 4.54 -49.15 34.55
CA ALA A 55 3.68 -49.26 33.37
C ALA A 55 2.85 -47.98 33.15
N GLY A 56 2.31 -47.39 34.21
CA GLY A 56 1.61 -46.10 34.16
C GLY A 56 2.51 -44.95 33.70
N LEU A 57 3.77 -44.94 34.15
CA LEU A 57 4.77 -43.97 33.70
C LEU A 57 5.07 -44.13 32.20
N ILE A 58 5.30 -45.36 31.72
CA ILE A 58 5.51 -45.65 30.29
C ILE A 58 4.31 -45.19 29.46
N TYR A 59 3.09 -45.52 29.91
CA TYR A 59 1.87 -45.09 29.24
C TYR A 59 1.78 -43.56 29.14
N THR A 60 2.07 -42.85 30.24
CA THR A 60 2.07 -41.39 30.27
C THR A 60 3.10 -40.80 29.32
N ILE A 61 4.32 -41.38 29.27
CA ILE A 61 5.36 -40.96 28.31
C ILE A 61 4.88 -41.18 26.87
N ALA A 62 4.22 -42.31 26.56
CA ALA A 62 3.70 -42.58 25.23
C ALA A 62 2.66 -41.53 24.80
N VAL A 63 1.73 -41.19 25.69
CA VAL A 63 0.72 -40.14 25.44
C VAL A 63 1.38 -38.77 25.27
N GLN A 64 2.32 -38.40 26.14
CA GLN A 64 3.05 -37.14 26.03
C GLN A 64 3.81 -37.02 24.70
N ARG A 65 4.42 -38.10 24.20
CA ARG A 65 5.09 -38.11 22.89
C ARG A 65 4.10 -37.89 21.75
N GLN A 66 2.92 -38.48 21.83
CA GLN A 66 1.86 -38.27 20.83
C GLN A 66 1.35 -36.82 20.85
N GLU A 67 1.11 -36.25 22.02
CA GLU A 67 0.71 -34.84 22.17
C GLU A 67 1.76 -33.89 21.59
N LEU A 68 3.05 -34.11 21.90
CA LEU A 68 4.15 -33.32 21.33
C LEU A 68 4.22 -33.43 19.80
N SER A 69 3.96 -34.62 19.24
CA SER A 69 3.92 -34.81 17.79
C SER A 69 2.78 -34.03 17.15
N LEU A 70 1.59 -34.05 17.75
CA LEU A 70 0.43 -33.30 17.27
C LEU A 70 0.67 -31.79 17.38
N GLN A 71 1.27 -31.34 18.49
CA GLN A 71 1.62 -29.93 18.70
C GLN A 71 2.65 -29.44 17.68
N ARG A 72 3.66 -30.25 17.34
CA ARG A 72 4.62 -29.91 16.26
C ARG A 72 3.90 -29.75 14.93
N LYS A 73 3.00 -30.68 14.59
CA LYS A 73 2.21 -30.60 13.36
C LYS A 73 1.31 -29.36 13.33
N SER A 74 0.70 -28.97 14.45
CA SER A 74 -0.12 -27.74 14.49
C SER A 74 0.72 -26.48 14.31
N ILE A 75 1.92 -26.43 14.88
CA ILE A 75 2.85 -25.29 14.71
C ILE A 75 3.31 -25.20 13.25
N GLU A 76 3.61 -26.34 12.62
CA GLU A 76 3.98 -26.40 11.21
C GLU A 76 2.86 -25.84 10.31
N MET A 77 1.62 -26.32 10.48
CA MET A 77 0.45 -25.80 9.74
C MET A 77 0.23 -24.30 9.98
N GLN A 78 0.32 -23.83 11.23
CA GLN A 78 0.20 -22.39 11.53
C GLN A 78 1.31 -21.55 10.89
N THR A 79 2.53 -22.09 10.83
CA THR A 79 3.66 -21.40 10.21
C THR A 79 3.47 -21.29 8.70
N GLU A 80 2.96 -22.34 8.06
CA GLU A 80 2.60 -22.33 6.63
C GLU A 80 1.46 -21.33 6.35
N GLU A 81 0.40 -21.33 7.15
CA GLU A 81 -0.70 -20.35 7.02
C GLU A 81 -0.20 -18.90 7.17
N LEU A 82 0.65 -18.63 8.17
CA LEU A 82 1.25 -17.31 8.35
C LEU A 82 2.14 -16.91 7.17
N LYS A 83 2.86 -17.86 6.57
CA LYS A 83 3.66 -17.60 5.37
C LYS A 83 2.76 -17.22 4.20
N MET A 84 1.71 -17.99 3.93
CA MET A 84 0.73 -17.67 2.87
C MET A 84 0.06 -16.32 3.12
N GLN A 85 -0.33 -16.02 4.35
CA GLN A 85 -0.93 -14.73 4.70
C GLN A 85 0.02 -13.55 4.44
N ARG A 86 1.32 -13.71 4.74
CA ARG A 86 2.33 -12.69 4.45
C ARG A 86 2.51 -12.48 2.95
N GLU A 87 2.52 -13.56 2.17
CA GLU A 87 2.61 -13.49 0.71
C GLU A 87 1.39 -12.76 0.11
N GLU A 88 0.18 -13.09 0.56
CA GLU A 88 -1.06 -12.41 0.13
C GLU A 88 -1.10 -10.95 0.58
N THR A 89 -0.63 -10.63 1.79
CA THR A 89 -0.54 -9.24 2.26
C THR A 89 0.45 -8.43 1.41
N ALA A 90 1.59 -9.02 1.04
CA ALA A 90 2.56 -8.37 0.17
C ALA A 90 2.00 -8.14 -1.24
N ARG A 91 1.26 -9.12 -1.79
CA ARG A 91 0.55 -8.96 -3.08
C ARG A 91 -0.49 -7.85 -3.02
N SER A 92 -1.34 -7.84 -1.99
CA SER A 92 -2.36 -6.81 -1.80
C SER A 92 -1.74 -5.41 -1.62
N ALA A 93 -0.59 -5.31 -0.95
CA ALA A 93 0.13 -4.04 -0.83
C ALA A 93 0.62 -3.52 -2.19
N ASN A 94 1.15 -4.39 -3.05
CA ASN A 94 1.56 -4.01 -4.41
C ASN A 94 0.36 -3.59 -5.26
N GLU A 95 -0.75 -4.33 -5.20
CA GLU A 95 -1.99 -3.97 -5.92
C GLU A 95 -2.55 -2.62 -5.47
N LEU A 96 -2.51 -2.35 -4.16
CA LEU A 96 -2.94 -1.07 -3.60
C LEU A 96 -2.04 0.09 -4.06
N GLU A 97 -0.73 -0.14 -4.19
CA GLU A 97 0.19 0.85 -4.71
C GLU A 97 -0.13 1.22 -6.16
N GLU A 98 -0.35 0.21 -7.02
CA GLU A 98 -0.75 0.42 -8.41
C GLU A 98 -2.11 1.13 -8.51
N GLN A 99 -3.07 0.73 -7.68
CA GLN A 99 -4.37 1.42 -7.60
C GLN A 99 -4.21 2.89 -7.18
N ARG A 100 -3.31 3.19 -6.24
CA ARG A 100 -3.02 4.56 -5.80
C ARG A 100 -2.44 5.39 -6.95
N LYS A 101 -1.52 4.84 -7.74
CA LYS A 101 -0.95 5.50 -8.93
C LYS A 101 -2.02 5.83 -9.97
N LEU A 102 -2.87 4.84 -10.31
CA LEU A 102 -3.97 5.03 -11.25
C LEU A 102 -4.98 6.08 -10.77
N MET A 103 -5.36 6.03 -9.49
CA MET A 103 -6.27 7.01 -8.90
C MET A 103 -5.68 8.42 -8.91
N ASN A 104 -4.38 8.56 -8.60
CA ASN A 104 -3.70 9.85 -8.66
C ASN A 104 -3.75 10.43 -10.09
N PHE A 105 -3.42 9.61 -11.10
CA PHE A 105 -3.52 10.03 -12.50
C PHE A 105 -4.95 10.47 -12.87
N GLN A 106 -5.98 9.73 -12.44
CA GLN A 106 -7.38 10.11 -12.68
C GLN A 106 -7.74 11.45 -12.04
N ILE A 107 -7.29 11.71 -10.81
CA ILE A 107 -7.53 12.99 -10.11
C ILE A 107 -6.86 14.13 -10.86
N VAL A 108 -5.60 13.96 -11.28
CA VAL A 108 -4.87 14.98 -12.05
C VAL A 108 -5.55 15.24 -13.39
N LEU A 109 -5.94 14.19 -14.11
CA LEU A 109 -6.66 14.31 -15.39
C LEU A 109 -8.02 15.01 -15.24
N SER A 110 -8.78 14.66 -14.21
CA SER A 110 -10.07 15.30 -13.92
C SER A 110 -9.90 16.78 -13.60
N THR A 111 -8.89 17.11 -12.79
CA THR A 111 -8.57 18.51 -12.44
C THR A 111 -8.13 19.28 -13.68
N LEU A 112 -7.27 18.69 -14.51
CA LEU A 112 -6.85 19.27 -15.79
C LEU A 112 -8.04 19.56 -16.70
N ASN A 113 -8.99 18.63 -16.84
CA ASN A 113 -10.20 18.85 -17.63
C ASN A 113 -11.03 20.04 -17.10
N GLY A 114 -11.13 20.19 -15.78
CA GLY A 114 -11.74 21.37 -15.16
C GLY A 114 -10.99 22.67 -15.48
N MET A 115 -9.65 22.67 -15.40
CA MET A 115 -8.83 23.83 -15.74
C MET A 115 -8.89 24.17 -17.23
N LEU A 116 -8.98 23.16 -18.13
CA LEU A 116 -9.18 23.37 -19.56
C LEU A 116 -10.53 24.02 -19.87
N ALA A 117 -11.58 23.69 -19.10
CA ALA A 117 -12.87 24.36 -19.20
C ALA A 117 -12.78 25.83 -18.75
N VAL A 118 -12.08 26.11 -17.65
CA VAL A 118 -11.81 27.50 -17.20
C VAL A 118 -10.97 28.27 -18.22
N LYS A 119 -9.95 27.63 -18.83
CA LYS A 119 -9.17 28.22 -19.92
C LYS A 119 -10.07 28.56 -21.10
N LYS A 120 -10.95 27.66 -21.50
CA LYS A 120 -11.91 27.90 -22.58
C LYS A 120 -12.81 29.10 -22.26
N ASP A 121 -13.34 29.19 -21.04
CA ASP A 121 -14.15 30.33 -20.61
C ASP A 121 -13.34 31.64 -20.62
N SER A 122 -12.07 31.60 -20.20
CA SER A 122 -11.18 32.77 -20.26
C SER A 122 -10.96 33.26 -21.70
N ILE A 123 -10.95 32.35 -22.67
CA ILE A 123 -10.89 32.68 -24.10
C ILE A 123 -12.22 33.26 -24.56
N ASP A 124 -13.34 32.60 -24.26
CA ASP A 124 -14.66 33.01 -24.73
C ASP A 124 -15.03 34.43 -24.20
N ASN A 125 -14.55 34.79 -23.00
CA ASN A 125 -14.70 36.12 -22.40
C ASN A 125 -13.61 37.15 -22.78
N LEU A 126 -12.58 36.73 -23.52
CA LEU A 126 -11.50 37.62 -23.95
C LEU A 126 -12.00 38.61 -24.99
N ALA A 127 -11.87 39.91 -24.70
CA ALA A 127 -12.28 40.98 -25.60
C ALA A 127 -11.25 42.11 -25.60
N ILE A 128 -10.75 42.49 -26.78
CA ILE A 128 -9.86 43.65 -26.94
C ILE A 128 -10.63 44.90 -27.40
N ASN A 129 -11.81 44.73 -27.99
CA ASN A 129 -12.77 45.78 -28.31
C ASN A 129 -14.17 45.16 -28.52
N GLN A 130 -15.17 45.97 -28.91
CA GLN A 130 -16.55 45.50 -29.09
C GLN A 130 -16.72 44.46 -30.22
N SER A 131 -15.86 44.52 -31.25
CA SER A 131 -15.94 43.70 -32.47
C SER A 131 -14.97 42.52 -32.48
N THR A 132 -13.90 42.57 -31.68
CA THR A 132 -12.87 41.54 -31.61
C THR A 132 -12.88 40.86 -30.24
N LYS A 133 -13.47 39.65 -30.21
CA LYS A 133 -13.67 38.83 -29.00
C LYS A 133 -13.31 37.36 -29.25
N GLY A 134 -13.17 36.59 -28.18
CA GLY A 134 -12.94 35.16 -28.26
C GLY A 134 -11.65 34.83 -29.02
N VAL A 135 -11.73 33.76 -29.81
CA VAL A 135 -10.64 33.29 -30.68
C VAL A 135 -10.16 34.37 -31.67
N ALA A 136 -11.03 35.29 -32.10
CA ALA A 136 -10.65 36.34 -33.06
C ALA A 136 -9.60 37.32 -32.51
N THR A 137 -9.49 37.44 -31.18
CA THR A 137 -8.46 38.26 -30.52
C THR A 137 -7.05 37.73 -30.81
N PHE A 138 -6.85 36.41 -30.81
CA PHE A 138 -5.58 35.78 -31.12
C PHE A 138 -5.14 36.07 -32.56
N ASN A 139 -6.06 35.93 -33.52
CA ASN A 139 -5.82 36.28 -34.91
C ASN A 139 -5.43 37.74 -35.10
N HIS A 140 -6.07 38.65 -34.36
CA HIS A 140 -5.73 40.06 -34.39
C HIS A 140 -4.29 40.31 -33.92
N ILE A 141 -3.89 39.72 -32.79
CA ILE A 141 -2.52 39.85 -32.26
C ILE A 141 -1.48 39.26 -33.23
N ILE A 142 -1.76 38.11 -33.83
CA ILE A 142 -0.86 37.50 -34.82
C ILE A 142 -0.70 38.40 -36.05
N ASN A 143 -1.78 39.00 -36.53
CA ASN A 143 -1.72 39.92 -37.67
C ASN A 143 -0.93 41.19 -37.35
N LEU A 144 -1.02 41.71 -36.12
CA LEU A 144 -0.16 42.81 -35.66
C LEU A 144 1.31 42.38 -35.59
N LYS A 145 1.61 41.19 -35.05
CA LYS A 145 2.98 40.66 -34.99
C LYS A 145 3.58 40.49 -36.39
N LYS A 146 2.81 39.94 -37.34
CA LYS A 146 3.24 39.81 -38.75
C LYS A 146 3.56 41.14 -39.44
N ARG A 147 2.99 42.24 -38.95
CA ARG A 147 3.22 43.60 -39.46
C ARG A 147 4.30 44.35 -38.68
N SER A 148 4.96 43.71 -37.70
CA SER A 148 5.96 44.34 -36.82
C SER A 148 5.40 45.58 -36.12
N LEU A 149 4.20 45.43 -35.53
CA LEU A 149 3.51 46.48 -34.78
C LEU A 149 3.54 46.19 -33.27
N GLU A 150 4.74 45.97 -32.70
CA GLU A 150 4.92 45.56 -31.30
C GLU A 150 4.30 46.56 -30.31
N THR A 151 4.40 47.87 -30.58
CA THR A 151 3.81 48.92 -29.74
C THR A 151 2.28 48.84 -29.66
N GLU A 152 1.61 48.41 -30.74
CA GLU A 152 0.16 48.22 -30.73
C GLU A 152 -0.23 46.98 -29.92
N ILE A 153 0.60 45.94 -29.94
CA ILE A 153 0.33 44.72 -29.19
C ILE A 153 0.42 44.96 -27.68
N GLU A 154 1.37 45.77 -27.23
CA GLU A 154 1.53 46.10 -25.81
C GLU A 154 0.28 46.75 -25.20
N LYS A 155 -0.52 47.49 -26.00
CA LYS A 155 -1.81 48.04 -25.56
C LYS A 155 -2.81 46.94 -25.17
N TYR A 156 -2.72 45.78 -25.80
CA TYR A 156 -3.64 44.67 -25.57
C TYR A 156 -3.14 43.67 -24.53
N ARG A 157 -1.88 43.77 -24.09
CA ARG A 157 -1.24 42.81 -23.19
C ARG A 157 -2.05 42.53 -21.93
N PHE A 158 -2.63 43.57 -21.32
CA PHE A 158 -3.44 43.46 -20.12
C PHE A 158 -4.68 42.58 -20.32
N HIS A 159 -5.32 42.62 -21.50
CA HIS A 159 -6.50 41.81 -21.81
C HIS A 159 -6.18 40.31 -21.75
N PHE A 160 -4.96 39.91 -22.10
CA PHE A 160 -4.52 38.51 -22.08
C PHE A 160 -4.08 38.00 -20.71
N ASN A 161 -3.97 38.85 -19.69
CA ASN A 161 -3.39 38.45 -18.39
C ASN A 161 -4.12 37.29 -17.73
N TYR A 162 -5.45 37.31 -17.72
CA TYR A 162 -6.25 36.25 -17.10
C TYR A 162 -6.06 34.92 -17.85
N PHE A 163 -6.21 34.94 -19.18
CA PHE A 163 -5.97 33.77 -20.02
C PHE A 163 -4.54 33.21 -19.83
N LEU A 164 -3.52 34.08 -19.84
CA LEU A 164 -2.14 33.65 -19.64
C LEU A 164 -1.93 33.06 -18.24
N SER A 165 -2.52 33.62 -17.20
CA SER A 165 -2.47 33.03 -15.85
C SER A 165 -3.01 31.61 -15.89
N VAL A 166 -4.24 31.43 -16.35
CA VAL A 166 -4.88 30.10 -16.41
C VAL A 166 -4.05 29.12 -17.25
N TYR A 167 -3.50 29.56 -18.38
CA TYR A 167 -2.67 28.71 -19.24
C TYR A 167 -1.39 28.24 -18.52
N PHE A 168 -0.70 29.14 -17.82
CA PHE A 168 0.53 28.80 -17.09
C PHE A 168 0.26 28.03 -15.80
N ASP A 169 -0.84 28.30 -15.11
CA ASP A 169 -1.29 27.54 -13.95
C ASP A 169 -1.52 26.06 -14.32
N ILE A 170 -2.06 25.79 -15.52
CA ILE A 170 -2.20 24.42 -16.03
C ILE A 170 -0.83 23.76 -16.23
N ILE A 171 0.12 24.46 -16.87
CA ILE A 171 1.46 23.90 -17.10
C ILE A 171 2.13 23.60 -15.76
N GLU A 172 2.09 24.55 -14.83
CA GLU A 172 2.69 24.40 -13.51
C GLU A 172 2.04 23.25 -12.72
N TYR A 173 0.71 23.11 -12.79
CA TYR A 173 0.00 22.00 -12.19
C TYR A 173 0.48 20.63 -12.73
N ILE A 174 0.66 20.51 -14.04
CA ILE A 174 1.18 19.26 -14.65
C ILE A 174 2.62 19.01 -14.22
N ILE A 175 3.50 20.03 -14.26
CA ILE A 175 4.92 19.90 -13.87
C ILE A 175 5.04 19.42 -12.42
N ASN A 176 4.29 20.04 -11.51
CA ASN A 176 4.37 19.81 -10.08
C ASN A 176 3.58 18.56 -9.62
N SER A 177 2.84 17.90 -10.52
CA SER A 177 2.11 16.68 -10.18
C SER A 177 3.04 15.50 -9.87
N GLU A 178 2.62 14.64 -8.94
CA GLU A 178 3.31 13.38 -8.60
C GLU A 178 3.00 12.28 -9.63
N LEU A 179 3.32 12.55 -10.89
CA LEU A 179 3.15 11.63 -12.02
C LEU A 179 4.51 11.29 -12.65
N ASP A 180 4.55 10.16 -13.35
CA ASP A 180 5.72 9.82 -14.17
C ASP A 180 5.82 10.71 -15.43
N ASP A 181 6.98 10.67 -16.08
CA ASP A 181 7.27 11.54 -17.21
C ASP A 181 6.38 11.26 -18.44
N ASP A 182 5.95 10.01 -18.64
CA ASP A 182 5.07 9.63 -19.75
C ASP A 182 3.66 10.16 -19.53
N GLN A 183 3.12 10.01 -18.32
CA GLN A 183 1.84 10.58 -17.91
C GLN A 183 1.83 12.11 -18.03
N LYS A 184 2.89 12.80 -17.56
CA LYS A 184 3.01 14.26 -17.72
C LYS A 184 3.02 14.66 -19.18
N LYS A 185 3.76 13.93 -20.03
CA LYS A 185 3.81 14.17 -21.47
C LYS A 185 2.44 14.01 -22.12
N ASP A 186 1.64 13.03 -21.72
CA ASP A 186 0.27 12.85 -22.21
C ASP A 186 -0.64 14.02 -21.82
N LEU A 187 -0.52 14.52 -20.59
CA LEU A 187 -1.27 15.69 -20.13
C LEU A 187 -0.87 16.98 -20.87
N PHE A 188 0.43 17.19 -21.14
CA PHE A 188 0.87 18.31 -21.98
C PHE A 188 0.36 18.18 -23.42
N ASN A 189 0.34 16.97 -23.98
CA ASN A 189 -0.23 16.72 -25.30
C ASN A 189 -1.73 17.04 -25.33
N LEU A 190 -2.45 16.75 -24.25
CA LEU A 190 -3.86 17.12 -24.12
C LEU A 190 -4.03 18.65 -24.10
N LEU A 191 -3.26 19.37 -23.29
CA LEU A 191 -3.27 20.84 -23.29
C LEU A 191 -3.03 21.40 -24.70
N ILE A 192 -1.98 20.93 -25.38
CA ILE A 192 -1.64 21.37 -26.74
C ILE A 192 -2.76 21.05 -27.73
N THR A 193 -3.39 19.87 -27.62
CA THR A 193 -4.51 19.49 -28.51
C THR A 193 -5.73 20.38 -28.31
N HIS A 194 -5.97 20.80 -27.05
CA HIS A 194 -7.02 21.74 -26.69
C HIS A 194 -6.62 23.21 -26.87
N SER A 195 -5.45 23.48 -27.44
CA SER A 195 -4.96 24.82 -27.75
C SER A 195 -4.82 25.01 -29.26
N GLY A 196 -5.41 26.10 -29.77
CA GLY A 196 -5.26 26.46 -31.18
C GLY A 196 -3.81 26.83 -31.54
N SER A 197 -3.40 26.70 -32.80
CA SER A 197 -2.07 27.15 -33.23
C SER A 197 -1.83 28.64 -32.95
N ASP A 198 -2.87 29.44 -33.12
CA ASP A 198 -2.83 30.88 -32.89
C ASP A 198 -2.75 31.21 -31.40
N GLU A 199 -3.44 30.43 -30.58
CA GLU A 199 -3.36 30.52 -29.11
C GLU A 199 -1.93 30.27 -28.63
N VAL A 200 -1.32 29.17 -29.05
CA VAL A 200 0.06 28.81 -28.66
C VAL A 200 1.06 29.87 -29.12
N ALA A 201 0.92 30.37 -30.35
CA ALA A 201 1.79 31.42 -30.87
C ALA A 201 1.71 32.71 -30.04
N VAL A 202 0.50 33.10 -29.63
CA VAL A 202 0.29 34.28 -28.77
C VAL A 202 0.81 34.04 -27.36
N VAL A 203 0.60 32.85 -26.76
CA VAL A 203 1.16 32.50 -25.45
C VAL A 203 2.68 32.62 -25.46
N GLN A 204 3.33 32.04 -26.47
CA GLN A 204 4.78 32.09 -26.62
C GLN A 204 5.26 33.54 -26.74
N PHE A 205 4.66 34.29 -27.66
CA PHE A 205 5.01 35.66 -27.93
C PHE A 205 4.84 36.60 -26.73
N LEU A 206 3.67 36.58 -26.08
CA LEU A 206 3.40 37.43 -24.93
C LEU A 206 4.21 37.03 -23.68
N SER A 207 4.90 35.89 -23.73
CA SER A 207 5.77 35.39 -22.67
C SER A 207 7.26 35.57 -22.94
N GLU A 208 7.67 36.11 -24.10
CA GLU A 208 9.08 36.28 -24.49
C GLU A 208 9.92 37.05 -23.46
N ASN A 209 9.32 38.01 -22.75
CA ASN A 209 10.00 38.81 -21.73
C ASN A 209 9.92 38.23 -20.30
N ASN A 210 9.34 37.05 -20.10
CA ASN A 210 9.19 36.43 -18.79
C ASN A 210 9.94 35.09 -18.75
N GLN A 211 11.12 35.10 -18.13
CA GLN A 211 12.02 33.93 -18.05
C GLN A 211 11.34 32.71 -17.41
N HIS A 212 10.56 32.91 -16.35
CA HIS A 212 9.85 31.82 -15.69
C HIS A 212 8.85 31.14 -16.63
N ARG A 213 8.04 31.94 -17.35
CA ARG A 213 7.10 31.42 -18.35
C ARG A 213 7.78 30.70 -19.50
N LEU A 214 8.93 31.20 -19.97
CA LEU A 214 9.73 30.52 -20.99
C LEU A 214 10.24 29.15 -20.52
N LEU A 215 10.69 29.04 -19.26
CA LEU A 215 11.10 27.77 -18.67
C LEU A 215 9.92 26.78 -18.59
N LEU A 216 8.73 27.24 -18.21
CA LEU A 216 7.52 26.42 -18.18
C LEU A 216 7.14 25.92 -19.59
N LEU A 217 7.19 26.78 -20.62
CA LEU A 217 6.93 26.36 -22.01
C LEU A 217 7.96 25.35 -22.54
N TYR A 218 9.21 25.48 -22.12
CA TYR A 218 10.27 24.53 -22.46
C TYR A 218 10.05 23.17 -21.78
N ALA A 219 9.74 23.18 -20.49
CA ALA A 219 9.44 21.98 -19.71
C ALA A 219 8.21 21.24 -20.27
N ALA A 220 7.19 21.96 -20.70
CA ALA A 220 5.99 21.40 -21.34
C ALA A 220 6.23 20.84 -22.76
N GLN A 221 7.45 20.91 -23.30
CA GLN A 221 7.77 20.55 -24.69
C GLN A 221 6.94 21.31 -25.75
N ILE A 222 6.28 22.40 -25.37
CA ILE A 222 5.53 23.28 -26.29
C ILE A 222 6.50 23.92 -27.31
N GLY A 223 7.78 24.04 -26.96
CA GLY A 223 8.85 24.47 -27.86
C GLY A 223 9.39 23.43 -28.86
N THR A 224 9.19 22.12 -28.66
CA THR A 224 9.79 21.08 -29.54
C THR A 224 8.88 20.59 -30.66
N LYS A 225 7.54 20.66 -30.51
CA LYS A 225 6.60 20.28 -31.58
C LYS A 225 6.39 21.35 -32.67
N ILE A 226 6.67 22.63 -32.41
CA ILE A 226 6.64 23.67 -33.46
C ILE A 226 7.83 23.50 -34.40
N LYS A 227 9.02 23.16 -33.87
CA LYS A 227 10.20 22.90 -34.71
C LYS A 227 10.01 21.66 -35.60
N GLN A 228 9.33 20.61 -35.14
CA GLN A 228 9.02 19.44 -35.97
C GLN A 228 7.92 19.71 -37.02
N ARG A 229 6.91 20.54 -36.73
CA ARG A 229 5.89 20.94 -37.73
C ARG A 229 6.43 21.91 -38.77
N GLU A 230 7.38 22.78 -38.43
CA GLU A 230 8.07 23.65 -39.41
C GLU A 230 9.14 22.91 -40.22
N LEU A 231 9.89 21.98 -39.61
CA LEU A 231 10.86 21.13 -40.34
C LEU A 231 10.17 20.10 -41.26
N SER A 232 9.00 19.58 -40.87
CA SER A 232 8.15 18.75 -41.73
C SER A 232 7.56 19.52 -42.91
N LYS A 233 7.21 20.81 -42.72
CA LYS A 233 6.77 21.68 -43.83
C LYS A 233 7.93 22.11 -44.75
N ASN A 234 9.16 22.16 -44.24
CA ASN A 234 10.34 22.54 -45.00
C ASN A 234 11.17 21.35 -45.52
N GLY A 235 10.65 20.12 -45.43
CA GLY A 235 11.24 18.95 -46.09
C GLY A 235 12.64 18.56 -45.61
N VAL A 236 13.01 18.87 -44.36
CA VAL A 236 14.30 18.43 -43.80
C VAL A 236 14.04 17.35 -42.76
N SER A 237 14.28 16.09 -43.15
CA SER A 237 14.37 14.99 -42.19
C SER A 237 15.77 14.97 -41.55
N ILE A 238 15.83 14.63 -40.27
CA ILE A 238 16.99 13.95 -39.68
C ILE A 238 16.54 12.51 -39.44
#